data_AF-A0A2R7NJD3-F1
#
_entry.id   AF-A0A2R7NJD3-F1
#
_cell.length_a   1.000
_cell.length_b   1.000
_cell.length_c   1.000
_cell.angle_alpha   90.00
_cell.angle_beta   90.00
_cell.angle_gamma   90.00
#
_symmetry.space_group_name_H-M   'P 1'
#
loop_
_entity.id
_entity.type
_entity.pdbx_description
1 polymer ?
#
loop_
_entity_poly.entity_id
_entity_poly.type
_entity_poly.pdbx_seq_one_letter_code
_entity_poly.pdbx_strand_id
1 'polypeptide(L)'
;FIDLDNFKTLNDTLGHDQGDLLLQQVAQRLNTSVRSVDTVARLGGDEFVVMLEELSPKPHELALHARGVGEKILAMLAVPYALQGYQYRSTPSIGIAPFTGEHTTVGELLKQADLAMYQAKTAGRNTLRFFDPDMQAVVTARAGLETDLRSALMQEEFLLHFQPQIHQSGRCVGVEALVRWAHPQRGMVSPAQFIPLAEETGLILPLGRWVLHTACKLLASWQSDPALSHLTMAVNVSSRQFRHASFVDDVARVLAITGAPSAQLKLELTESLLVEDMETTIATMTALRSYGVGFSLDDFGTGYSSLSYLKRMPLDQLKIDQSFVRDLLTDPNDAAIVDTIIGLSRSLGLEVIAEGVETPEQCALLARAGCQLYQGYLFSRALSVDVLDSFLRTSQA
;
A
#
# COMPACT_ATOMS: atom_id res chain seq x y z
N PHE A 1 4.12 5.55 -26.67
CA PHE A 1 4.07 4.14 -26.27
C PHE A 1 2.69 3.84 -25.71
N ILE A 2 2.11 2.70 -26.06
CA ILE A 2 0.75 2.30 -25.70
C ILE A 2 0.80 0.84 -25.26
N ASP A 3 0.20 0.53 -24.12
CA ASP A 3 0.08 -0.83 -23.60
C ASP A 3 -1.39 -1.09 -23.21
N LEU A 4 -1.88 -2.31 -23.44
CA LEU A 4 -3.26 -2.67 -23.14
C LEU A 4 -3.40 -3.16 -21.69
N ASP A 5 -4.21 -2.44 -20.91
CA ASP A 5 -4.41 -2.77 -19.51
C ASP A 5 -5.05 -4.16 -19.35
N ASN A 6 -4.42 -4.99 -18.51
CA ASN A 6 -4.89 -6.33 -18.14
C ASN A 6 -5.09 -7.29 -19.33
N PHE A 7 -4.34 -7.13 -20.42
CA PHE A 7 -4.42 -8.02 -21.59
C PHE A 7 -4.16 -9.48 -21.24
N LYS A 8 -3.22 -9.75 -20.31
CA LYS A 8 -2.95 -11.11 -19.82
C LYS A 8 -4.20 -11.77 -19.21
N THR A 9 -4.99 -11.02 -18.44
CA THR A 9 -6.24 -11.53 -17.84
C THR A 9 -7.23 -11.98 -18.92
N LEU A 10 -7.30 -11.28 -20.05
CA LEU A 10 -8.12 -11.72 -21.18
C LEU A 10 -7.61 -13.04 -21.75
N ASN A 11 -6.30 -13.19 -21.99
CA ASN A 11 -5.75 -14.45 -22.50
C ASN A 11 -6.01 -15.61 -21.54
N ASP A 12 -5.83 -15.38 -20.24
CA ASP A 12 -6.04 -16.40 -19.21
C ASP A 12 -7.53 -16.79 -19.07
N THR A 13 -8.46 -15.86 -19.38
CA THR A 13 -9.91 -16.08 -19.19
C THR A 13 -10.63 -16.55 -20.46
N LEU A 14 -10.28 -15.99 -21.62
CA LEU A 14 -10.99 -16.18 -22.89
C LEU A 14 -10.13 -16.88 -23.95
N GLY A 15 -8.87 -17.16 -23.66
CA GLY A 15 -7.93 -17.83 -24.56
C GLY A 15 -7.22 -16.89 -25.54
N HIS A 16 -6.09 -17.37 -26.06
CA HIS A 16 -5.23 -16.59 -26.96
C HIS A 16 -5.91 -16.18 -28.28
N ASP A 17 -6.84 -16.98 -28.81
CA ASP A 17 -7.57 -16.65 -30.05
C ASP A 17 -8.36 -15.34 -29.92
N GLN A 18 -8.96 -15.09 -28.74
CA GLN A 18 -9.66 -13.82 -28.48
C GLN A 18 -8.69 -12.67 -28.25
N GLY A 19 -7.52 -12.95 -27.68
CA GLY A 19 -6.42 -12.00 -27.55
C GLY A 19 -5.93 -11.51 -28.91
N ASP A 20 -5.75 -12.42 -29.86
CA ASP A 20 -5.33 -12.09 -31.23
C ASP A 20 -6.38 -11.23 -31.96
N LEU A 21 -7.67 -11.55 -31.80
CA LEU A 21 -8.76 -10.72 -32.34
C LEU A 21 -8.80 -9.31 -31.74
N LEU A 22 -8.56 -9.20 -30.42
CA LEU A 22 -8.46 -7.90 -29.76
C LEU A 22 -7.29 -7.10 -30.35
N LEU A 23 -6.11 -7.69 -30.47
CA LEU A 23 -4.92 -7.03 -31.02
C LEU A 23 -5.13 -6.55 -32.46
N GLN A 24 -5.81 -7.33 -33.30
CA GLN A 24 -6.19 -6.92 -34.66
C GLN A 24 -7.12 -5.70 -34.65
N GLN A 25 -8.15 -5.70 -33.80
CA GLN A 25 -9.08 -4.56 -33.69
C GLN A 25 -8.40 -3.31 -33.11
N VAL A 26 -7.50 -3.47 -32.13
CA VAL A 26 -6.69 -2.39 -31.58
C VAL A 26 -5.82 -1.77 -32.68
N ALA A 27 -5.11 -2.58 -33.46
CA ALA A 27 -4.29 -2.09 -34.57
C ALA A 27 -5.13 -1.30 -35.60
N GLN A 28 -6.32 -1.79 -35.95
CA GLN A 28 -7.23 -1.09 -36.84
C GLN A 28 -7.69 0.26 -36.26
N ARG A 29 -8.09 0.28 -34.99
CA ARG A 29 -8.53 1.50 -34.30
C ARG A 29 -7.42 2.53 -34.19
N LEU A 30 -6.19 2.09 -33.89
CA LEU A 30 -5.02 2.97 -33.87
C LEU A 30 -4.78 3.60 -35.24
N ASN A 31 -4.78 2.82 -36.32
CA ASN A 31 -4.63 3.33 -37.68
C ASN A 31 -5.70 4.37 -38.06
N THR A 32 -6.95 4.20 -37.61
CA THR A 32 -8.01 5.21 -37.84
C THR A 32 -7.92 6.43 -36.92
N SER A 33 -7.15 6.33 -35.84
CA SER A 33 -7.02 7.39 -34.84
C SER A 33 -5.94 8.42 -35.23
N VAL A 34 -5.03 8.06 -36.12
CA VAL A 34 -3.88 8.89 -36.53
C VAL A 34 -4.01 9.38 -37.98
N ARG A 35 -3.12 10.27 -38.41
CA ARG A 35 -3.07 10.80 -39.80
C ARG A 35 -2.29 9.85 -40.69
N SER A 36 -2.40 10.02 -42.01
CA SER A 36 -1.66 9.20 -42.98
C SER A 36 -0.13 9.40 -42.93
N VAL A 37 0.33 10.53 -42.38
CA VAL A 37 1.75 10.83 -42.16
C VAL A 37 2.28 10.26 -40.84
N ASP A 38 1.39 9.86 -39.93
CA ASP A 38 1.79 9.27 -38.66
C ASP A 38 2.02 7.76 -38.83
N THR A 39 2.88 7.20 -38.00
CA THR A 39 3.23 5.77 -38.07
C THR A 39 2.68 5.02 -36.85
N VAL A 40 2.03 3.88 -37.08
CA VAL A 40 1.62 2.93 -36.04
C VAL A 40 2.43 1.64 -36.19
N ALA A 41 3.01 1.16 -35.10
CA ALA A 41 3.75 -0.09 -35.05
C ALA A 41 3.37 -0.92 -33.81
N ARG A 42 3.52 -2.24 -33.89
CA ARG A 42 3.43 -3.15 -32.75
C ARG A 42 4.85 -3.64 -32.44
N LEU A 43 5.34 -3.41 -31.23
CA LEU A 43 6.70 -3.82 -30.84
C LEU A 43 6.75 -5.29 -30.40
N GLY A 44 5.68 -5.79 -29.81
CA GLY A 44 5.57 -7.15 -29.30
C GLY A 44 4.45 -7.25 -28.27
N GLY A 45 3.97 -8.46 -27.97
CA GLY A 45 2.91 -8.64 -26.97
C GLY A 45 1.69 -7.74 -27.23
N ASP A 46 1.27 -7.01 -26.21
CA ASP A 46 0.20 -6.01 -26.19
C ASP A 46 0.68 -4.56 -26.33
N GLU A 47 1.93 -4.37 -26.76
CA GLU A 47 2.58 -3.07 -26.85
C GLU A 47 2.56 -2.50 -28.27
N PHE A 48 2.12 -1.25 -28.37
CA PHE A 48 2.05 -0.47 -29.60
C PHE A 48 2.82 0.84 -29.47
N VAL A 49 3.35 1.33 -30.57
CA VAL A 49 3.97 2.65 -30.70
C VAL A 49 3.26 3.43 -31.78
N VAL A 50 2.98 4.69 -31.46
CA VAL A 50 2.50 5.69 -32.41
C VAL A 50 3.55 6.78 -32.47
N MET A 51 4.03 7.08 -33.68
CA MET A 51 4.94 8.18 -33.98
C MET A 51 4.16 9.26 -34.71
N LEU A 52 4.10 10.45 -34.12
CA LEU A 52 3.42 11.60 -34.70
C LEU A 52 4.44 12.46 -35.44
N GLU A 53 4.16 12.75 -36.70
CA GLU A 53 5.07 13.49 -37.58
C GLU A 53 4.56 14.92 -37.83
N GLU A 54 5.43 15.78 -38.36
CA GLU A 54 5.10 17.15 -38.78
C GLU A 54 4.46 18.02 -37.66
N LEU A 55 4.89 17.80 -36.41
CA LEU A 55 4.46 18.62 -35.27
C LEU A 55 5.17 19.98 -35.24
N SER A 56 4.50 20.99 -34.66
CA SER A 56 5.11 22.30 -34.43
C SER A 56 6.35 22.13 -33.55
N PRO A 57 7.48 22.82 -33.87
CA PRO A 57 8.68 22.76 -33.03
C PRO A 57 8.51 23.53 -31.71
N LYS A 58 7.42 24.30 -31.55
CA LYS A 58 7.14 25.02 -30.31
C LYS A 58 6.62 24.05 -29.24
N PRO A 59 7.27 23.95 -28.06
CA PRO A 59 6.93 22.95 -27.04
C PRO A 59 5.45 22.91 -26.64
N HIS A 60 4.81 24.08 -26.47
CA HIS A 60 3.41 24.16 -26.08
C HIS A 60 2.45 23.64 -27.17
N GLU A 61 2.70 24.01 -28.43
CA GLU A 61 1.87 23.56 -29.56
C GLU A 61 2.07 22.05 -29.82
N LEU A 62 3.30 21.57 -29.71
CA LEU A 62 3.64 20.15 -29.76
C LEU A 62 2.88 19.35 -28.70
N ALA A 63 3.00 19.76 -27.44
CA ALA A 63 2.38 19.06 -26.31
C ALA A 63 0.85 19.06 -26.42
N LEU A 64 0.24 20.18 -26.81
CA LEU A 64 -1.20 20.27 -27.01
C LEU A 64 -1.68 19.30 -28.10
N HIS A 65 -0.97 19.26 -29.23
CA HIS A 65 -1.35 18.39 -30.34
C HIS A 65 -1.14 16.90 -30.00
N ALA A 66 0.01 16.55 -29.43
CA ALA A 66 0.28 15.18 -28.98
C ALA A 66 -0.74 14.70 -27.94
N ARG A 67 -1.13 15.58 -27.00
CA ARG A 67 -2.20 15.30 -26.03
C ARG A 67 -3.52 15.02 -26.72
N GLY A 68 -3.93 15.88 -27.67
CA GLY A 68 -5.20 15.71 -28.39
C GLY A 68 -5.27 14.38 -29.15
N VAL A 69 -4.18 13.95 -29.78
CA VAL A 69 -4.11 12.62 -30.43
C VAL A 69 -4.15 11.50 -29.39
N GLY A 70 -3.41 11.63 -28.28
CA GLY A 70 -3.42 10.64 -27.19
C GLY A 70 -4.80 10.47 -26.55
N GLU A 71 -5.53 11.56 -26.30
CA GLU A 71 -6.91 11.54 -25.77
C GLU A 71 -7.88 10.91 -26.76
N LYS A 72 -7.74 11.19 -28.07
CA LYS A 72 -8.51 10.53 -29.13
C LYS A 72 -8.27 9.01 -29.12
N ILE A 73 -7.01 8.58 -29.02
CA ILE A 73 -6.63 7.16 -28.95
C ILE A 73 -7.21 6.51 -27.68
N LEU A 74 -7.06 7.14 -26.52
CA LEU A 74 -7.66 6.66 -25.26
C LEU A 74 -9.15 6.40 -25.41
N ALA A 75 -9.89 7.39 -25.92
CA ALA A 75 -11.33 7.30 -26.10
C ALA A 75 -11.69 6.17 -27.09
N MET A 76 -10.97 6.05 -28.20
CA MET A 76 -11.25 5.04 -29.22
C MET A 76 -10.94 3.62 -28.73
N LEU A 77 -9.84 3.43 -28.00
CA LEU A 77 -9.48 2.11 -27.49
C LEU A 77 -10.37 1.68 -26.31
N ALA A 78 -10.99 2.62 -25.59
CA ALA A 78 -11.94 2.32 -24.51
C ALA A 78 -13.32 1.85 -24.98
N VAL A 79 -13.64 1.96 -26.28
CA VAL A 79 -14.89 1.46 -26.86
C VAL A 79 -14.91 -0.08 -26.77
N PRO A 80 -16.05 -0.73 -26.43
CA PRO A 80 -16.13 -2.19 -26.38
C PRO A 80 -15.71 -2.87 -27.68
N TYR A 81 -15.08 -4.03 -27.56
CA TYR A 81 -14.63 -4.90 -28.64
C TYR A 81 -15.62 -6.06 -28.78
N ALA A 82 -16.02 -6.36 -30.02
CA ALA A 82 -16.82 -7.52 -30.32
C ALA A 82 -15.87 -8.71 -30.57
N LEU A 83 -15.75 -9.59 -29.58
CA LEU A 83 -14.86 -10.76 -29.61
C LEU A 83 -15.73 -12.02 -29.67
N GLN A 84 -16.07 -12.45 -30.89
CA GLN A 84 -16.83 -13.69 -31.20
C GLN A 84 -17.91 -14.09 -30.17
N GLY A 85 -18.86 -13.18 -29.91
CA GLY A 85 -19.98 -13.42 -28.98
C GLY A 85 -19.85 -12.74 -27.61
N TYR A 86 -18.68 -12.18 -27.30
CA TYR A 86 -18.45 -11.37 -26.11
C TYR A 86 -18.33 -9.87 -26.45
N GLN A 87 -18.86 -9.02 -25.58
CA GLN A 87 -18.46 -7.61 -25.54
C GLN A 87 -17.39 -7.44 -24.47
N TYR A 88 -16.17 -7.18 -24.90
CA TYR A 88 -15.03 -6.99 -24.00
C TYR A 88 -14.63 -5.52 -23.94
N ARG A 89 -14.34 -5.00 -22.75
CA ARG A 89 -13.84 -3.65 -22.58
C ARG A 89 -12.36 -3.71 -22.20
N SER A 90 -11.52 -3.12 -23.04
CA SER A 90 -10.10 -2.93 -22.78
C SER A 90 -9.82 -1.44 -22.68
N THR A 91 -8.85 -1.04 -21.86
CA THR A 91 -8.34 0.33 -21.81
C THR A 91 -6.85 0.33 -22.11
N PRO A 92 -6.27 1.43 -22.63
CA PRO A 92 -4.83 1.54 -22.76
C PRO A 92 -4.21 2.43 -21.68
N SER A 93 -2.95 2.17 -21.36
CA SER A 93 -2.07 3.13 -20.70
C SER A 93 -1.10 3.72 -21.73
N ILE A 94 -0.97 5.06 -21.79
CA ILE A 94 -0.21 5.75 -22.84
C ILE A 94 0.91 6.61 -22.25
N GLY A 95 2.10 6.48 -22.81
CA GLY A 95 3.25 7.34 -22.52
C GLY A 95 3.71 8.14 -23.74
N ILE A 96 3.96 9.42 -23.55
CA ILE A 96 4.31 10.37 -24.62
C ILE A 96 5.69 10.97 -24.37
N ALA A 97 6.63 10.79 -25.29
CA ALA A 97 7.96 11.43 -25.24
C ALA A 97 8.11 12.41 -26.41
N PRO A 98 8.06 13.74 -26.15
CA PRO A 98 8.38 14.75 -27.15
C PRO A 98 9.85 14.68 -27.58
N PHE A 99 10.12 14.92 -28.86
CA PHE A 99 11.48 15.04 -29.37
C PHE A 99 11.58 16.09 -30.48
N THR A 100 12.72 16.78 -30.55
CA THR A 100 12.98 17.89 -31.49
C THR A 100 14.20 17.66 -32.37
N GLY A 101 14.74 16.43 -32.39
CA GLY A 101 15.81 16.02 -33.31
C GLY A 101 17.24 16.30 -32.84
N GLU A 102 17.44 16.94 -31.68
CA GLU A 102 18.78 17.13 -31.09
C GLU A 102 19.09 16.03 -30.05
N HIS A 103 20.20 15.32 -30.26
CA HIS A 103 20.92 14.48 -29.29
C HIS A 103 20.20 13.28 -28.61
N THR A 104 19.00 12.87 -29.03
CA THR A 104 18.29 11.72 -28.42
C THR A 104 18.27 10.51 -29.36
N THR A 105 18.77 9.36 -28.89
CA THR A 105 18.76 8.11 -29.67
C THR A 105 17.36 7.50 -29.70
N VAL A 106 17.07 6.65 -30.70
CA VAL A 106 15.79 5.91 -30.78
C VAL A 106 15.53 5.09 -29.52
N GLY A 107 16.56 4.41 -29.00
CA GLY A 107 16.45 3.62 -27.77
C GLY A 107 16.07 4.48 -26.56
N GLU A 108 16.66 5.67 -26.45
CA GLU A 108 16.34 6.62 -25.38
C GLU A 108 14.90 7.15 -25.50
N LEU A 109 14.44 7.47 -26.72
CA LEU A 109 13.05 7.91 -26.95
C LEU A 109 12.02 6.85 -26.59
N LEU A 110 12.25 5.60 -27.00
CA LEU A 110 11.38 4.49 -26.66
C LEU A 110 11.35 4.28 -25.15
N LYS A 111 12.51 4.34 -24.48
CA LYS A 111 12.61 4.25 -23.03
C LYS A 111 11.86 5.38 -22.31
N GLN A 112 11.99 6.62 -22.76
CA GLN A 112 11.26 7.76 -22.19
C GLN A 112 9.74 7.60 -22.35
N ALA A 113 9.29 7.16 -23.53
CA ALA A 113 7.88 6.93 -23.79
C ALA A 113 7.33 5.73 -22.98
N ASP A 114 8.13 4.69 -22.79
CA ASP A 114 7.80 3.53 -21.96
C ASP A 114 7.68 3.91 -20.47
N LEU A 115 8.63 4.70 -19.94
CA LEU A 115 8.57 5.21 -18.57
C LEU A 115 7.32 6.04 -18.30
N ALA A 116 6.95 6.92 -19.22
CA ALA A 116 5.72 7.69 -19.13
C ALA A 116 4.48 6.78 -19.17
N MET A 117 4.50 5.71 -19.96
CA MET A 117 3.41 4.73 -20.03
C MET A 117 3.28 3.97 -18.70
N TYR A 118 4.40 3.56 -18.11
CA TYR A 118 4.40 2.92 -16.79
C TYR A 118 3.79 3.85 -15.72
N GLN A 119 4.11 5.15 -15.75
CA GLN A 119 3.47 6.11 -14.86
C GLN A 119 1.96 6.24 -15.08
N ALA A 120 1.49 6.14 -16.32
CA ALA A 120 0.07 6.07 -16.61
C ALA A 120 -0.58 4.84 -15.95
N LYS A 121 0.10 3.67 -15.97
CA LYS A 121 -0.37 2.46 -15.26
C LYS A 121 -0.46 2.68 -13.75
N THR A 122 0.57 3.26 -13.14
CA THR A 122 0.57 3.50 -11.68
C THR A 122 -0.41 4.59 -11.26
N ALA A 123 -0.75 5.53 -12.15
CA ALA A 123 -1.71 6.60 -11.90
C ALA A 123 -3.19 6.18 -12.07
N GLY A 124 -3.47 4.87 -12.07
CA GLY A 124 -4.82 4.34 -12.16
C GLY A 124 -5.21 3.75 -13.52
N ARG A 125 -4.28 3.66 -14.48
CA ARG A 125 -4.50 3.14 -15.85
C ARG A 125 -5.51 3.97 -16.64
N ASN A 126 -5.82 3.57 -17.89
CA ASN A 126 -6.74 4.29 -18.78
C ASN A 126 -6.46 5.80 -18.87
N THR A 127 -5.18 6.16 -18.96
CA THR A 127 -4.74 7.56 -18.96
C THR A 127 -3.49 7.72 -19.81
N LEU A 128 -3.11 8.97 -20.05
CA LEU A 128 -1.84 9.31 -20.69
C LEU A 128 -0.95 10.14 -19.75
N ARG A 129 0.36 9.97 -19.90
CA ARG A 129 1.37 10.80 -19.25
C ARG A 129 2.43 11.22 -20.25
N PHE A 130 2.91 12.45 -20.08
CA PHE A 130 4.10 12.93 -20.78
C PHE A 130 5.33 12.51 -20.02
N PHE A 131 6.40 12.19 -20.72
CA PHE A 131 7.70 12.02 -20.11
C PHE A 131 8.13 13.34 -19.46
N ASP A 132 8.53 13.24 -18.20
CA ASP A 132 9.19 14.29 -17.44
C ASP A 132 10.55 13.72 -16.99
N PRO A 133 11.67 14.44 -17.15
CA PRO A 133 12.98 13.99 -16.68
C PRO A 133 12.99 13.49 -15.22
N ASP A 134 12.14 14.04 -14.36
CA ASP A 134 11.99 13.59 -12.98
C ASP A 134 11.44 12.15 -12.90
N MET A 135 10.68 11.69 -13.91
CA MET A 135 10.20 10.30 -14.02
C MET A 135 11.35 9.30 -14.20
N GLN A 136 12.35 9.64 -15.02
CA GLN A 136 13.53 8.80 -15.21
C GLN A 136 14.34 8.68 -13.91
N ALA A 137 14.44 9.78 -13.15
CA ALA A 137 15.09 9.79 -11.85
C ALA A 137 14.35 8.90 -10.84
N VAL A 138 13.01 8.96 -10.81
CA VAL A 138 12.17 8.13 -9.93
C VAL A 138 12.32 6.64 -10.23
N VAL A 139 12.31 6.23 -11.50
CA VAL A 139 12.46 4.80 -11.86
C VAL A 139 13.86 4.28 -11.59
N THR A 140 14.90 5.05 -11.90
CA THR A 140 16.28 4.68 -11.54
C THR A 140 16.47 4.61 -10.03
N ALA A 141 15.90 5.58 -9.28
CA ALA A 141 15.95 5.58 -7.82
C ALA A 141 15.23 4.35 -7.24
N ARG A 142 14.12 3.92 -7.84
CA ARG A 142 13.36 2.73 -7.43
C ARG A 142 14.14 1.43 -7.66
N ALA A 143 14.78 1.27 -8.83
CA ALA A 143 15.62 0.11 -9.12
C ALA A 143 16.86 0.05 -8.21
N GLY A 144 17.47 1.21 -7.93
CA GLY A 144 18.53 1.31 -6.92
C GLY A 144 18.02 0.90 -5.54
N LEU A 145 16.87 1.44 -5.12
CA LEU A 145 16.27 1.13 -3.82
C LEU A 145 15.91 -0.35 -3.68
N GLU A 146 15.52 -1.05 -4.74
CA GLU A 146 15.28 -2.50 -4.70
C GLU A 146 16.58 -3.26 -4.40
N THR A 147 17.66 -2.89 -5.08
CA THR A 147 18.98 -3.50 -4.88
C THR A 147 19.48 -3.25 -3.46
N ASP A 148 19.30 -2.02 -2.97
CA ASP A 148 19.63 -1.61 -1.61
C ASP A 148 18.79 -2.41 -0.60
N LEU A 149 17.47 -2.55 -0.81
CA LEU A 149 16.53 -3.27 0.06
C LEU A 149 16.91 -4.74 0.25
N ARG A 150 17.34 -5.42 -0.82
CA ARG A 150 17.81 -6.81 -0.75
C ARG A 150 19.09 -6.93 0.09
N SER A 151 19.99 -5.96 -0.01
CA SER A 151 21.24 -5.91 0.74
C SER A 151 21.00 -5.57 2.22
N ALA A 152 20.08 -4.64 2.49
CA ALA A 152 19.72 -4.16 3.83
C ALA A 152 19.26 -5.29 4.77
N LEU A 153 18.51 -6.28 4.25
CA LEU A 153 18.09 -7.44 5.02
C LEU A 153 19.26 -8.32 5.49
N MET A 154 20.37 -8.35 4.74
CA MET A 154 21.57 -9.11 5.09
C MET A 154 22.55 -8.30 5.96
N GLN A 155 22.49 -6.97 5.86
CA GLN A 155 23.42 -6.04 6.53
C GLN A 155 22.88 -5.43 7.82
N GLU A 156 21.75 -5.95 8.33
CA GLU A 156 21.12 -5.51 9.58
C GLU A 156 20.80 -3.99 9.60
N GLU A 157 20.43 -3.43 8.45
CA GLU A 157 20.11 -2.00 8.32
C GLU A 157 18.67 -1.65 8.75
N PHE A 158 17.87 -2.67 9.10
CA PHE A 158 16.53 -2.50 9.64
C PHE A 158 16.57 -2.43 11.15
N LEU A 159 15.74 -1.55 11.69
CA LEU A 159 15.52 -1.42 13.13
C LEU A 159 14.03 -1.18 13.41
N LEU A 160 13.59 -1.48 14.62
CA LEU A 160 12.23 -1.20 15.07
C LEU A 160 12.24 0.03 15.98
N HIS A 161 11.36 0.97 15.68
CA HIS A 161 10.90 1.95 16.65
C HIS A 161 9.54 1.51 17.20
N PHE A 162 9.19 2.02 18.38
CA PHE A 162 8.00 1.62 19.09
C PHE A 162 7.19 2.85 19.48
N GLN A 163 5.94 2.92 19.03
CA GLN A 163 5.06 4.02 19.42
C GLN A 163 4.14 3.59 20.56
N PRO A 164 4.18 4.26 21.72
CA PRO A 164 3.32 3.93 22.84
C PRO A 164 1.82 4.14 22.55
N GLN A 165 1.00 3.22 23.07
CA GLN A 165 -0.45 3.29 23.09
C GLN A 165 -0.91 3.61 24.52
N ILE A 166 -1.63 4.72 24.67
CA ILE A 166 -1.93 5.34 25.96
C ILE A 166 -3.42 5.21 26.26
N HIS A 167 -3.74 4.72 27.45
CA HIS A 167 -5.10 4.72 27.97
C HIS A 167 -5.47 6.11 28.53
N GLN A 168 -6.77 6.43 28.59
CA GLN A 168 -7.28 7.69 29.14
C GLN A 168 -6.79 8.03 30.57
N SER A 169 -6.34 7.04 31.33
CA SER A 169 -5.71 7.24 32.65
C SER A 169 -4.27 7.77 32.58
N GLY A 170 -3.69 7.92 31.38
CA GLY A 170 -2.29 8.29 31.16
C GLY A 170 -1.31 7.11 31.19
N ARG A 171 -1.79 5.88 31.44
CA ARG A 171 -0.94 4.69 31.49
C ARG A 171 -0.70 4.13 30.09
N CYS A 172 0.52 3.67 29.84
CA CYS A 172 0.84 2.91 28.64
C CYS A 172 0.24 1.50 28.74
N VAL A 173 -0.46 1.05 27.71
CA VAL A 173 -1.09 -0.29 27.64
C VAL A 173 -0.47 -1.20 26.57
N GLY A 174 0.36 -0.62 25.70
CA GLY A 174 1.03 -1.36 24.64
C GLY A 174 1.88 -0.44 23.78
N VAL A 175 2.51 -1.03 22.77
CA VAL A 175 3.26 -0.29 21.77
C VAL A 175 2.98 -0.88 20.39
N GLU A 176 3.09 -0.04 19.37
CA GLU A 176 3.14 -0.48 17.98
C GLU A 176 4.58 -0.51 17.49
N ALA A 177 5.01 -1.66 16.94
CA ALA A 177 6.31 -1.84 16.33
C ALA A 177 6.31 -1.32 14.88
N LEU A 178 7.13 -0.31 14.66
CA LEU A 178 7.23 0.43 13.42
C LEU A 178 8.62 0.24 12.81
N VAL A 179 8.67 -0.45 11.68
CA VAL A 179 9.94 -0.70 10.96
C VAL A 179 10.56 0.61 10.46
N ARG A 180 11.87 0.72 10.57
CA ARG A 180 12.69 1.82 10.05
C ARG A 180 13.87 1.23 9.28
N TRP A 181 14.27 1.92 8.22
CA TRP A 181 15.44 1.54 7.43
C TRP A 181 16.51 2.62 7.56
N ALA A 182 17.59 2.30 8.28
CA ALA A 182 18.74 3.16 8.47
C ALA A 182 19.76 2.91 7.34
N HIS A 183 19.51 3.49 6.17
CA HIS A 183 20.37 3.29 5.01
C HIS A 183 21.68 4.09 5.13
N PRO A 184 22.86 3.48 4.90
CA PRO A 184 24.16 4.12 5.12
C PRO A 184 24.36 5.44 4.37
N GLN A 185 23.83 5.56 3.14
CA GLN A 185 24.01 6.76 2.31
C GLN A 185 22.78 7.68 2.30
N ARG A 186 21.60 7.16 2.63
CA ARG A 186 20.31 7.90 2.50
C ARG A 186 19.75 8.34 3.85
N GLY A 187 20.35 7.88 4.96
CA GLY A 187 19.79 8.07 6.30
C GLY A 187 18.53 7.23 6.50
N MET A 188 17.56 7.76 7.25
CA MET A 188 16.31 7.07 7.54
C MET A 188 15.37 7.12 6.34
N VAL A 189 15.22 5.99 5.63
CA VAL A 189 14.30 5.84 4.51
C VAL A 189 12.89 5.61 5.06
N SER A 190 11.91 6.33 4.51
CA SER A 190 10.52 6.25 4.96
C SER A 190 9.88 4.89 4.65
N PRO A 191 9.13 4.27 5.58
CA PRO A 191 8.32 3.07 5.31
C PRO A 191 7.43 3.18 4.08
N ALA A 192 6.85 4.37 3.84
CA ALA A 192 6.01 4.63 2.66
C ALA A 192 6.76 4.49 1.32
N GLN A 193 8.11 4.53 1.33
CA GLN A 193 8.93 4.35 0.12
C GLN A 193 9.32 2.89 -0.09
N PHE A 194 9.72 2.16 0.96
CA PHE A 194 10.28 0.82 0.80
C PHE A 194 9.28 -0.32 1.04
N ILE A 195 8.20 -0.12 1.81
CA ILE A 195 7.20 -1.18 2.03
C ILE A 195 6.48 -1.56 0.72
N PRO A 196 5.96 -0.62 -0.09
CA PRO A 196 5.34 -0.98 -1.38
C PRO A 196 6.30 -1.72 -2.30
N LEU A 197 7.57 -1.30 -2.32
CA LEU A 197 8.62 -1.97 -3.10
C LEU A 197 8.90 -3.39 -2.58
N ALA A 198 8.96 -3.57 -1.26
CA ALA A 198 9.12 -4.88 -0.65
C ALA A 198 7.93 -5.79 -0.99
N GLU A 199 6.71 -5.26 -1.01
CA GLU A 199 5.51 -5.99 -1.38
C GLU A 199 5.56 -6.45 -2.82
N GLU A 200 5.84 -5.56 -3.77
CA GLU A 200 5.92 -5.90 -5.19
C GLU A 200 6.98 -6.97 -5.49
N THR A 201 8.15 -6.83 -4.89
CA THR A 201 9.32 -7.70 -5.13
C THR A 201 9.29 -8.99 -4.30
N GLY A 202 8.33 -9.13 -3.38
CA GLY A 202 8.23 -10.27 -2.45
C GLY A 202 9.23 -10.23 -1.28
N LEU A 203 10.09 -9.20 -1.19
CA LEU A 203 10.99 -8.96 -0.05
C LEU A 203 10.23 -8.63 1.24
N ILE A 204 8.94 -8.32 1.16
CA ILE A 204 8.07 -8.13 2.32
C ILE A 204 7.99 -9.40 3.18
N LEU A 205 8.11 -10.60 2.60
CA LEU A 205 8.05 -11.86 3.35
C LEU A 205 9.25 -12.03 4.30
N PRO A 206 10.52 -11.99 3.85
CA PRO A 206 11.66 -12.05 4.76
C PRO A 206 11.71 -10.85 5.72
N LEU A 207 11.35 -9.64 5.28
CA LEU A 207 11.28 -8.47 6.16
C LEU A 207 10.27 -8.67 7.29
N GLY A 208 9.07 -9.16 6.98
CA GLY A 208 8.02 -9.44 7.97
C GLY A 208 8.43 -10.45 9.03
N ARG A 209 9.10 -11.53 8.61
CA ARG A 209 9.64 -12.53 9.54
C ARG A 209 10.65 -11.89 10.50
N TRP A 210 11.53 -11.04 9.98
CA TRP A 210 12.49 -10.31 10.81
C TRP A 210 11.80 -9.35 11.79
N VAL A 211 10.80 -8.58 11.33
CA VAL A 211 10.01 -7.66 12.16
C VAL A 211 9.31 -8.43 13.29
N LEU A 212 8.55 -9.49 12.95
CA LEU A 212 7.83 -10.31 13.92
C LEU A 212 8.78 -10.91 14.96
N HIS A 213 9.90 -11.47 14.52
CA HIS A 213 10.88 -12.06 15.42
C HIS A 213 11.50 -11.03 16.37
N THR A 214 11.88 -9.85 15.88
CA THR A 214 12.46 -8.78 16.70
C THR A 214 11.43 -8.21 17.69
N ALA A 215 10.19 -7.99 17.25
CA ALA A 215 9.10 -7.53 18.12
C ALA A 215 8.76 -8.58 19.21
N CYS A 216 8.67 -9.86 18.83
CA CYS A 216 8.38 -10.95 19.77
C CYS A 216 9.53 -11.18 20.76
N LYS A 217 10.79 -11.00 20.35
CA LYS A 217 11.93 -11.04 21.28
C LYS A 217 11.83 -9.95 22.35
N LEU A 218 11.48 -8.73 21.96
CA LEU A 218 11.26 -7.65 22.92
C LEU A 218 10.06 -7.94 23.83
N LEU A 219 8.94 -8.38 23.26
CA LEU A 219 7.75 -8.74 24.03
C LEU A 219 8.02 -9.84 25.07
N ALA A 220 8.80 -10.86 24.72
CA ALA A 220 9.20 -11.92 25.65
C ALA A 220 10.02 -11.38 26.83
N SER A 221 10.86 -10.36 26.60
CA SER A 221 11.66 -9.75 27.67
C SER A 221 10.82 -9.04 28.74
N TRP A 222 9.61 -8.58 28.41
CA TRP A 222 8.69 -7.94 29.36
C TRP A 222 7.98 -8.93 30.28
N GLN A 223 7.93 -10.21 29.92
CA GLN A 223 7.14 -11.22 30.64
C GLN A 223 7.57 -11.39 32.09
N SER A 224 8.86 -11.24 32.39
CA SER A 224 9.39 -11.38 33.76
C SER A 224 9.25 -10.13 34.61
N ASP A 225 8.91 -8.96 34.02
CA ASP A 225 8.73 -7.71 34.75
C ASP A 225 7.23 -7.49 35.05
N PRO A 226 6.77 -7.56 36.31
CA PRO A 226 5.36 -7.35 36.66
C PRO A 226 4.81 -6.00 36.18
N ALA A 227 5.66 -4.97 36.06
CA ALA A 227 5.25 -3.65 35.58
C ALA A 227 5.01 -3.62 34.06
N LEU A 228 5.56 -4.56 33.30
CA LEU A 228 5.52 -4.58 31.83
C LEU A 228 4.80 -5.78 31.24
N SER A 229 4.63 -6.87 32.00
CA SER A 229 4.04 -8.14 31.55
C SER A 229 2.62 -8.05 30.99
N HIS A 230 1.89 -6.98 31.30
CA HIS A 230 0.54 -6.71 30.81
C HIS A 230 0.51 -5.92 29.49
N LEU A 231 1.66 -5.39 29.04
CA LEU A 231 1.74 -4.58 27.84
C LEU A 231 1.59 -5.42 26.58
N THR A 232 0.90 -4.85 25.60
CA THR A 232 0.74 -5.47 24.28
C THR A 232 1.78 -4.95 23.28
N MET A 233 2.09 -5.76 22.27
CA MET A 233 2.92 -5.42 21.12
C MET A 233 2.08 -5.58 19.86
N ALA A 234 1.85 -4.49 19.16
CA ALA A 234 1.19 -4.50 17.87
C ALA A 234 2.21 -4.53 16.72
N VAL A 235 1.97 -5.35 15.71
CA VAL A 235 2.85 -5.50 14.54
C VAL A 235 2.02 -5.44 13.26
N ASN A 236 2.35 -4.50 12.38
CA ASN A 236 1.76 -4.39 11.05
C ASN A 236 2.09 -5.59 10.17
N VAL A 237 1.07 -6.13 9.50
CA VAL A 237 1.21 -7.25 8.57
C VAL A 237 0.63 -6.87 7.21
N SER A 238 1.47 -6.89 6.17
CA SER A 238 1.03 -6.67 4.79
C SER A 238 0.05 -7.74 4.33
N SER A 239 -0.81 -7.38 3.37
CA SER A 239 -1.73 -8.33 2.76
C SER A 239 -1.03 -9.52 2.09
N ARG A 240 0.13 -9.27 1.47
CA ARG A 240 0.94 -10.29 0.82
C ARG A 240 1.57 -11.27 1.81
N GLN A 241 1.98 -10.82 2.99
CA GLN A 241 2.43 -11.70 4.07
C GLN A 241 1.27 -12.55 4.59
N PHE A 242 0.15 -11.92 4.91
CA PHE A 242 -0.98 -12.57 5.57
C PHE A 242 -1.56 -13.74 4.76
N ARG A 243 -1.59 -13.59 3.42
CA ARG A 243 -2.08 -14.61 2.50
C ARG A 243 -1.04 -15.66 2.12
N HIS A 244 0.21 -15.50 2.53
CA HIS A 244 1.24 -16.48 2.22
C HIS A 244 0.93 -17.79 2.96
N ALA A 245 1.02 -18.92 2.25
CA ALA A 245 0.64 -20.23 2.81
C ALA A 245 1.41 -20.60 4.09
N SER A 246 2.66 -20.13 4.23
CA SER A 246 3.47 -20.38 5.43
C SER A 246 3.24 -19.39 6.58
N PHE A 247 2.35 -18.40 6.46
CA PHE A 247 2.29 -17.29 7.41
C PHE A 247 1.93 -17.76 8.83
N VAL A 248 0.95 -18.65 8.96
CA VAL A 248 0.57 -19.23 10.25
C VAL A 248 1.75 -19.98 10.89
N ASP A 249 2.43 -20.82 10.11
CA ASP A 249 3.60 -21.58 10.57
C ASP A 249 4.78 -20.66 10.94
N ASP A 250 4.97 -19.57 10.22
CA ASP A 250 6.01 -18.57 10.49
C ASP A 250 5.75 -17.86 11.82
N VAL A 251 4.51 -17.42 12.08
CA VAL A 251 4.13 -16.80 13.37
C VAL A 251 4.25 -17.80 14.52
N ALA A 252 3.72 -19.01 14.36
CA ALA A 252 3.80 -20.06 15.38
C ALA A 252 5.25 -20.39 15.74
N ARG A 253 6.13 -20.47 14.73
CA ARG A 253 7.56 -20.69 14.93
C ARG A 253 8.23 -19.54 15.66
N VAL A 254 7.92 -18.29 15.31
CA VAL A 254 8.47 -17.11 16.00
C VAL A 254 8.08 -17.14 17.47
N LEU A 255 6.80 -17.33 17.78
CA LEU A 255 6.31 -17.42 19.16
C LEU A 255 7.02 -18.54 19.94
N ALA A 256 7.19 -19.71 19.32
CA ALA A 256 7.88 -20.84 19.94
C ALA A 256 9.37 -20.58 20.21
N ILE A 257 10.07 -19.91 19.29
CA ILE A 257 11.50 -19.60 19.41
C ILE A 257 11.75 -18.49 20.44
N THR A 258 10.92 -17.44 20.45
CA THR A 258 11.14 -16.30 21.34
C THR A 258 10.54 -16.49 22.72
N GLY A 259 9.56 -17.39 22.85
CA GLY A 259 8.78 -17.56 24.09
C GLY A 259 7.84 -16.40 24.38
N ALA A 260 7.52 -15.58 23.37
CA ALA A 260 6.68 -14.41 23.55
C ALA A 260 5.27 -14.81 24.02
N PRO A 261 4.69 -14.10 25.01
CA PRO A 261 3.33 -14.37 25.45
C PRO A 261 2.35 -13.94 24.35
N SER A 262 1.79 -14.93 23.65
CA SER A 262 1.03 -14.73 22.41
C SER A 262 -0.23 -13.88 22.60
N ALA A 263 -0.86 -13.93 23.78
CA ALA A 263 -2.02 -13.11 24.14
C ALA A 263 -1.71 -11.59 24.19
N GLN A 264 -0.44 -11.22 24.17
CA GLN A 264 0.03 -9.84 24.18
C GLN A 264 0.53 -9.41 22.80
N LEU A 265 0.59 -10.32 21.82
CA LEU A 265 0.88 -10.00 20.44
C LEU A 265 -0.43 -9.69 19.69
N LYS A 266 -0.52 -8.49 19.14
CA LYS A 266 -1.59 -8.07 18.21
C LYS A 266 -1.01 -7.95 16.81
N LEU A 267 -1.67 -8.57 15.83
CA LEU A 267 -1.36 -8.35 14.41
C LEU A 267 -2.32 -7.30 13.85
N GLU A 268 -1.75 -6.27 13.24
CA GLU A 268 -2.50 -5.18 12.62
C GLU A 268 -2.65 -5.44 11.13
N LEU A 269 -3.89 -5.39 10.66
CA LEU A 269 -4.29 -5.68 9.28
C LEU A 269 -5.04 -4.48 8.73
N THR A 270 -4.71 -4.05 7.51
CA THR A 270 -5.44 -2.96 6.86
C THR A 270 -6.82 -3.41 6.40
N GLU A 271 -7.77 -2.47 6.35
CA GLU A 271 -9.12 -2.72 5.83
C GLU A 271 -9.14 -3.30 4.40
N SER A 272 -8.19 -2.89 3.56
CA SER A 272 -8.06 -3.35 2.16
C SER A 272 -7.82 -4.86 2.03
N LEU A 273 -7.25 -5.51 3.05
CA LEU A 273 -7.07 -6.96 3.08
C LEU A 273 -8.40 -7.70 2.91
N LEU A 274 -9.48 -7.12 3.45
CA LEU A 274 -10.79 -7.76 3.62
C LEU A 274 -11.58 -7.89 2.31
N VAL A 275 -11.21 -7.15 1.26
CA VAL A 275 -12.01 -7.02 0.04
C VAL A 275 -11.81 -8.20 -0.92
N GLU A 276 -10.63 -8.84 -0.94
CA GLU A 276 -10.27 -9.74 -2.05
C GLU A 276 -10.48 -11.24 -1.75
N ASP A 277 -10.28 -11.71 -0.51
CA ASP A 277 -10.51 -13.12 -0.13
C ASP A 277 -10.81 -13.29 1.37
N MET A 278 -12.09 -13.15 1.72
CA MET A 278 -12.52 -13.10 3.11
C MET A 278 -12.52 -14.46 3.83
N GLU A 279 -12.97 -15.54 3.19
CA GLU A 279 -13.06 -16.85 3.87
C GLU A 279 -11.68 -17.37 4.24
N THR A 280 -10.71 -17.21 3.33
CA THR A 280 -9.30 -17.51 3.61
C THR A 280 -8.77 -16.63 4.73
N THR A 281 -9.11 -15.34 4.73
CA THR A 281 -8.69 -14.40 5.79
C THR A 281 -9.20 -14.85 7.17
N ILE A 282 -10.50 -15.16 7.28
CA ILE A 282 -11.11 -15.63 8.53
C ILE A 282 -10.49 -16.96 8.99
N ALA A 283 -10.20 -17.88 8.07
CA ALA A 283 -9.55 -19.15 8.39
C ALA A 283 -8.14 -18.93 8.97
N THR A 284 -7.33 -18.06 8.34
CA THR A 284 -5.99 -17.70 8.82
C THR A 284 -6.04 -17.03 10.19
N MET A 285 -6.96 -16.06 10.40
CA MET A 285 -7.13 -15.41 11.70
C MET A 285 -7.55 -16.42 12.78
N THR A 286 -8.46 -17.34 12.46
CA THR A 286 -8.92 -18.38 13.39
C THR A 286 -7.79 -19.31 13.78
N ALA A 287 -6.96 -19.73 12.82
CA ALA A 287 -5.79 -20.57 13.09
C ALA A 287 -4.79 -19.86 14.01
N LEU A 288 -4.47 -18.59 13.74
CA LEU A 288 -3.58 -17.79 14.58
C LEU A 288 -4.15 -17.51 15.97
N ARG A 289 -5.47 -17.30 16.09
CA ARG A 289 -6.12 -17.12 17.40
C ARG A 289 -6.07 -18.39 18.25
N SER A 290 -5.97 -19.57 17.64
CA SER A 290 -5.73 -20.81 18.39
C SER A 290 -4.37 -20.82 19.11
N TYR A 291 -3.41 -20.00 18.67
CA TYR A 291 -2.16 -19.74 19.38
C TYR A 291 -2.27 -18.61 20.42
N GLY A 292 -3.42 -17.93 20.51
CA GLY A 292 -3.65 -16.81 21.42
C GLY A 292 -3.34 -15.43 20.84
N VAL A 293 -2.96 -15.33 19.56
CA VAL A 293 -2.67 -14.05 18.91
C VAL A 293 -3.94 -13.21 18.74
N GLY A 294 -3.85 -11.92 19.06
CA GLY A 294 -4.93 -10.96 18.87
C GLY A 294 -4.86 -10.23 17.53
N PHE A 295 -5.95 -9.58 17.14
CA PHE A 295 -6.07 -8.85 15.88
C PHE A 295 -6.61 -7.44 16.07
N SER A 296 -5.97 -6.50 15.39
CA SER A 296 -6.42 -5.12 15.24
C SER A 296 -6.68 -4.81 13.78
N LEU A 297 -7.77 -4.13 13.48
CA LEU A 297 -8.05 -3.64 12.14
C LEU A 297 -7.59 -2.17 12.03
N ASP A 298 -6.64 -1.95 11.14
CA ASP A 298 -5.96 -0.68 10.90
C ASP A 298 -6.61 0.13 9.76
N ASP A 299 -6.37 1.43 9.75
CA ASP A 299 -6.90 2.41 8.79
C ASP A 299 -8.45 2.37 8.64
N PHE A 300 -9.18 2.03 9.71
CA PHE A 300 -10.60 1.73 9.61
C PHE A 300 -11.43 2.97 9.25
N GLY A 301 -12.29 2.82 8.23
CA GLY A 301 -13.19 3.87 7.73
C GLY A 301 -12.74 4.49 6.41
N THR A 302 -11.52 4.19 5.96
CA THR A 302 -10.99 4.64 4.66
C THR A 302 -11.41 3.74 3.50
N GLY A 303 -11.83 2.50 3.79
CA GLY A 303 -12.20 1.49 2.80
C GLY A 303 -13.69 1.12 2.78
N TYR A 304 -13.97 -0.03 2.15
CA TYR A 304 -15.30 -0.63 2.09
C TYR A 304 -15.36 -1.88 2.97
N SER A 305 -15.75 -1.72 4.24
CA SER A 305 -16.04 -2.85 5.13
C SER A 305 -17.51 -3.21 5.13
N SER A 306 -17.82 -4.50 4.93
CA SER A 306 -19.14 -5.00 5.24
C SER A 306 -19.26 -5.31 6.74
N LEU A 307 -20.26 -4.71 7.39
CA LEU A 307 -20.59 -4.99 8.80
C LEU A 307 -20.86 -6.49 9.06
N SER A 308 -21.41 -7.20 8.08
CA SER A 308 -21.64 -8.65 8.19
C SER A 308 -20.34 -9.43 8.34
N TYR A 309 -19.24 -8.91 7.80
CA TYR A 309 -17.94 -9.55 7.78
C TYR A 309 -17.14 -9.23 9.04
N LEU A 310 -17.16 -7.97 9.48
CA LEU A 310 -16.59 -7.56 10.76
C LEU A 310 -17.11 -8.42 11.91
N LYS A 311 -18.42 -8.74 11.92
CA LYS A 311 -19.02 -9.61 12.95
C LYS A 311 -18.46 -11.04 12.97
N ARG A 312 -18.00 -11.57 11.83
CA ARG A 312 -17.49 -12.95 11.71
C ARG A 312 -16.00 -13.05 12.02
N MET A 313 -15.28 -11.93 11.93
CA MET A 313 -13.83 -11.90 12.14
C MET A 313 -13.52 -11.92 13.63
N PRO A 314 -12.48 -12.65 14.04
CA PRO A 314 -12.09 -12.73 15.43
C PRO A 314 -11.20 -11.52 15.80
N LEU A 315 -11.73 -10.31 15.62
CA LEU A 315 -11.07 -9.04 15.95
C LEU A 315 -11.14 -8.77 17.47
N ASP A 316 -10.14 -8.05 17.97
CA ASP A 316 -10.10 -7.56 19.34
C ASP A 316 -10.16 -6.02 19.39
N GLN A 317 -9.68 -5.35 18.33
CA GLN A 317 -9.53 -3.90 18.30
C GLN A 317 -9.81 -3.31 16.90
N LEU A 318 -10.35 -2.09 16.87
CA LEU A 318 -10.43 -1.21 15.70
C LEU A 318 -9.57 0.03 15.92
N LYS A 319 -8.74 0.39 14.94
CA LYS A 319 -7.96 1.63 14.94
C LYS A 319 -8.64 2.66 14.03
N ILE A 320 -8.96 3.82 14.60
CA ILE A 320 -9.52 4.95 13.85
C ILE A 320 -8.37 5.63 13.11
N ASP A 321 -8.47 5.68 11.79
CA ASP A 321 -7.45 6.27 10.92
C ASP A 321 -7.18 7.74 11.29
N GLN A 322 -5.89 8.11 11.24
CA GLN A 322 -5.41 9.45 11.58
C GLN A 322 -6.05 10.57 10.75
N SER A 323 -6.52 10.29 9.53
CA SER A 323 -7.16 11.30 8.66
C SER A 323 -8.43 11.85 9.30
N PHE A 324 -9.26 10.99 9.89
CA PHE A 324 -10.47 11.41 10.60
C PHE A 324 -10.14 12.12 11.92
N VAL A 325 -9.07 11.68 12.62
CA VAL A 325 -8.65 12.30 13.89
C VAL A 325 -8.04 13.69 13.69
N ARG A 326 -7.27 13.87 12.61
CA ARG A 326 -6.62 15.14 12.28
C ARG A 326 -7.64 16.25 12.10
N ASP A 327 -8.69 15.98 11.33
CA ASP A 327 -9.67 16.97 10.87
C ASP A 327 -10.95 16.98 11.77
N LEU A 328 -10.98 16.16 12.83
CA LEU A 328 -12.04 15.99 13.84
C LEU A 328 -12.64 17.29 14.41
N LEU A 329 -11.81 18.33 14.57
CA LEU A 329 -12.23 19.60 15.16
C LEU A 329 -12.94 20.53 14.15
N THR A 330 -12.73 20.29 12.86
CA THR A 330 -13.09 21.23 11.79
C THR A 330 -14.07 20.64 10.77
N ASP A 331 -14.04 19.33 10.54
CA ASP A 331 -14.97 18.65 9.62
C ASP A 331 -16.05 17.87 10.41
N PRO A 332 -17.33 18.29 10.33
CA PRO A 332 -18.42 17.57 10.98
C PRO A 332 -18.64 16.16 10.42
N ASN A 333 -18.22 15.87 9.18
CA ASN A 333 -18.30 14.52 8.63
C ASN A 333 -17.28 13.59 9.29
N ASP A 334 -16.04 14.05 9.47
CA ASP A 334 -15.02 13.26 10.17
C ASP A 334 -15.41 13.01 11.62
N ALA A 335 -15.98 14.01 12.30
CA ALA A 335 -16.55 13.83 13.63
C ALA A 335 -17.67 12.76 13.67
N ALA A 336 -18.57 12.78 12.68
CA ALA A 336 -19.64 11.78 12.58
C ALA A 336 -19.10 10.37 12.26
N ILE A 337 -18.04 10.26 11.46
CA ILE A 337 -17.37 8.99 11.16
C ILE A 337 -16.73 8.44 12.44
N VAL A 338 -15.99 9.25 13.19
CA VAL A 338 -15.39 8.87 14.48
C VAL A 338 -16.45 8.36 15.47
N ASP A 339 -17.56 9.11 15.64
CA ASP A 339 -18.66 8.69 16.50
C ASP A 339 -19.28 7.35 16.05
N THR A 340 -19.40 7.15 14.74
CA THR A 340 -19.93 5.91 14.16
C THR A 340 -19.01 4.73 14.44
N ILE A 341 -17.69 4.89 14.26
CA ILE A 341 -16.70 3.84 14.53
C ILE A 341 -16.71 3.46 16.01
N ILE A 342 -16.76 4.44 16.92
CA ILE A 342 -16.84 4.20 18.37
C ILE A 342 -18.17 3.53 18.74
N GLY A 343 -19.29 3.91 18.13
CA GLY A 343 -20.58 3.23 18.32
C GLY A 343 -20.57 1.78 17.84
N LEU A 344 -19.91 1.52 16.70
CA LEU A 344 -19.75 0.19 16.13
C LEU A 344 -18.88 -0.71 17.02
N SER A 345 -17.73 -0.21 17.49
CA SER A 345 -16.84 -0.99 18.35
C SER A 345 -17.55 -1.46 19.61
N ARG A 346 -18.33 -0.59 20.26
CA ARG A 346 -19.18 -0.94 21.41
C ARG A 346 -20.20 -2.02 21.08
N SER A 347 -20.85 -1.91 19.94
CA SER A 347 -21.89 -2.86 19.51
C SER A 347 -21.32 -4.26 19.21
N LEU A 348 -20.06 -4.33 18.79
CA LEU A 348 -19.35 -5.57 18.50
C LEU A 348 -18.51 -6.09 19.67
N GLY A 349 -18.37 -5.32 20.76
CA GLY A 349 -17.52 -5.66 21.90
C GLY A 349 -16.03 -5.58 21.59
N LEU A 350 -15.62 -4.68 20.69
CA LEU A 350 -14.23 -4.45 20.27
C LEU A 350 -13.64 -3.25 21.02
N GLU A 351 -12.34 -3.31 21.32
CA GLU A 351 -11.58 -2.13 21.73
C GLU A 351 -11.52 -1.13 20.58
N VAL A 352 -11.44 0.17 20.90
CA VAL A 352 -11.20 1.21 19.91
C VAL A 352 -10.02 2.07 20.35
N ILE A 353 -9.11 2.32 19.41
CA ILE A 353 -7.95 3.19 19.58
C ILE A 353 -7.97 4.27 18.49
N ALA A 354 -7.69 5.51 18.86
CA ALA A 354 -7.57 6.61 17.90
C ALA A 354 -6.11 6.88 17.58
N GLU A 355 -5.78 6.94 16.29
CA GLU A 355 -4.44 7.21 15.81
C GLU A 355 -4.22 8.67 15.43
N GLY A 356 -2.97 9.10 15.36
CA GLY A 356 -2.63 10.46 14.95
C GLY A 356 -3.17 11.53 15.92
N VAL A 357 -3.34 11.21 17.20
CA VAL A 357 -3.73 12.21 18.21
C VAL A 357 -2.56 13.15 18.47
N GLU A 358 -2.68 14.39 18.05
CA GLU A 358 -1.62 15.41 18.13
C GLU A 358 -1.93 16.53 19.13
N THR A 359 -3.21 16.80 19.42
CA THR A 359 -3.61 17.91 20.31
C THR A 359 -4.46 17.47 21.50
N PRO A 360 -4.39 18.18 22.65
CA PRO A 360 -5.26 17.93 23.79
C PRO A 360 -6.76 18.04 23.43
N GLU A 361 -7.12 18.93 22.50
CA GLU A 361 -8.49 19.14 22.06
C GLU A 361 -9.04 17.94 21.29
N GLN A 362 -8.24 17.33 20.41
CA GLN A 362 -8.59 16.06 19.74
C GLN A 362 -8.84 14.96 20.77
N CYS A 363 -7.90 14.79 21.71
CA CYS A 363 -8.01 13.80 22.79
C CYS A 363 -9.29 14.00 23.62
N ALA A 364 -9.61 15.25 23.98
CA ALA A 364 -10.81 15.58 24.76
C ALA A 364 -12.12 15.33 24.00
N LEU A 365 -12.15 15.47 22.67
CA LEU A 365 -13.31 15.09 21.86
C LEU A 365 -13.46 13.58 21.77
N LEU A 366 -12.38 12.86 21.48
CA LEU A 366 -12.36 11.40 21.41
C LEU A 366 -12.79 10.77 22.76
N ALA A 367 -12.32 11.33 23.88
CA ALA A 367 -12.72 10.91 25.22
C ALA A 367 -14.22 11.11 25.48
N ARG A 368 -14.81 12.22 24.98
CA ARG A 368 -16.24 12.49 25.12
C ARG A 368 -17.10 11.58 24.24
N ALA A 369 -16.64 11.27 23.04
CA ALA A 369 -17.22 10.24 22.19
C ALA A 369 -17.08 8.84 22.83
N GLY A 370 -16.11 8.70 23.74
CA GLY A 370 -15.84 7.56 24.62
C GLY A 370 -14.93 6.52 23.99
N CYS A 371 -13.95 6.99 23.20
CA CYS A 371 -12.69 6.31 22.95
C CYS A 371 -11.82 6.39 24.22
N GLN A 372 -11.08 5.33 24.54
CA GLN A 372 -10.28 5.25 25.77
C GLN A 372 -8.81 4.98 25.52
N LEU A 373 -8.43 4.68 24.28
CA LEU A 373 -7.07 4.37 23.87
C LEU A 373 -6.64 5.35 22.79
N TYR A 374 -5.40 5.82 22.89
CA TYR A 374 -4.86 6.84 22.01
C TYR A 374 -3.45 6.49 21.58
N GLN A 375 -3.12 6.85 20.35
CA GLN A 375 -1.79 6.79 19.79
C GLN A 375 -1.53 8.04 18.97
N GLY A 376 -0.39 8.69 19.18
CA GLY A 376 -0.06 9.90 18.43
C GLY A 376 0.99 10.78 19.10
N TYR A 377 1.36 11.85 18.39
CA TYR A 377 2.47 12.73 18.79
C TYR A 377 2.17 13.61 20.00
N LEU A 378 0.91 13.72 20.42
CA LEU A 378 0.55 14.32 21.70
C LEU A 378 1.28 13.63 22.86
N PHE A 379 1.43 12.30 22.77
CA PHE A 379 2.01 11.49 23.84
C PHE A 379 3.48 11.19 23.57
N SER A 380 3.78 10.66 22.39
CA SER A 380 5.15 10.34 22.00
C SER A 380 5.27 10.06 20.51
N ARG A 381 6.44 10.39 19.95
CA ARG A 381 6.87 9.86 18.65
C ARG A 381 7.34 8.41 18.81
N ALA A 382 7.49 7.70 17.69
CA ALA A 382 8.05 6.35 17.72
C ALA A 382 9.49 6.37 18.29
N LEU A 383 9.71 5.62 19.37
CA LEU A 383 10.92 5.61 20.17
C LEU A 383 11.86 4.47 19.75
N SER A 384 13.18 4.66 19.85
CA SER A 384 14.11 3.53 19.80
C SER A 384 13.92 2.64 21.04
N VAL A 385 14.40 1.40 20.97
CA VAL A 385 14.32 0.46 22.10
C VAL A 385 14.97 1.01 23.38
N ASP A 386 16.08 1.76 23.25
CA ASP A 386 16.82 2.32 24.39
C ASP A 386 16.00 3.38 25.14
N VAL A 387 15.24 4.20 24.40
CA VAL A 387 14.40 5.25 24.98
C VAL A 387 13.07 4.68 25.48
N LEU A 388 12.60 3.60 24.86
CA LEU A 388 11.34 2.95 25.21
C LEU A 388 11.31 2.47 26.66
N ASP A 389 12.34 1.80 27.16
CA ASP A 389 12.32 1.25 28.53
C ASP A 389 12.15 2.36 29.58
N SER A 390 12.84 3.49 29.39
CA SER A 390 12.71 4.67 30.27
C SER A 390 11.31 5.29 30.20
N PHE A 391 10.71 5.35 29.00
CA PHE A 391 9.35 5.81 28.82
C PHE A 391 8.35 4.90 29.56
N LEU A 392 8.44 3.59 29.33
CA LEU A 392 7.53 2.61 29.94
C LEU A 392 7.59 2.66 31.46
N ARG A 393 8.79 2.75 32.06
CA ARG A 393 8.92 2.82 33.53
C ARG A 393 8.34 4.10 34.13
N THR A 394 8.45 5.22 33.42
CA THR A 394 7.87 6.50 33.87
C THR A 394 6.36 6.51 33.75
N SER A 395 5.80 5.91 32.69
CA SER A 395 4.35 5.85 32.46
C SER A 395 3.60 4.84 33.33
N GLN A 396 4.31 3.95 34.02
CA GLN A 396 3.72 2.99 34.96
C GLN A 396 3.77 3.46 36.43
N ALA A 397 4.53 4.51 36.72
CA ALA A 397 4.59 5.17 38.03
C ALA A 397 3.41 6.13 38.21
#